data_AF-A0A257T353-F1
#
_entry.id   AF-A0A257T353-F1
#
_cell.length_a   1.000
_cell.length_b   1.000
_cell.length_c   1.000
_cell.angle_alpha   90.00
_cell.angle_beta   90.00
_cell.angle_gamma   90.00
#
_symmetry.space_group_name_H-M   'P 1'
#
loop_
_entity.id
_entity.type
_entity.pdbx_description
1 polymer ?
#
loop_
_entity_poly.entity_id
_entity_poly.type
_entity_poly.pdbx_seq_one_letter_code
_entity_poly.pdbx_strand_id
1 'polypeptide(L)'
;MALARELFADDGQVLSGVDASIVARGTIAALPLPDSVTSHAVIANVQLTDGTEMNVVSLRLEAPLVRIDLWSPECWREQTASRVRRRRQLEAIFGAIPTSSAGAPLIVGGDFNAPPGDAVFETLATPLHDAFAEAGRGWGNTIINAAPFLRINQI
;
A
#
# COMPACT_ATOMS: atom_id res chain seq x y z
N MET A 1 2.06 6.26 20.12
CA MET A 1 2.06 5.43 21.36
C MET A 1 0.69 5.32 22.02
N ALA A 2 -0.12 6.39 22.14
CA ALA A 2 -1.45 6.30 22.75
C ALA A 2 -2.42 5.34 22.02
N LEU A 3 -2.48 5.40 20.68
CA LEU A 3 -3.42 4.61 19.88
C LEU A 3 -3.23 3.09 20.02
N ALA A 4 -2.00 2.58 19.96
CA ALA A 4 -1.75 1.14 20.09
C ALA A 4 -2.15 0.61 21.47
N ARG A 5 -1.92 1.41 22.53
CA ARG A 5 -2.36 1.07 23.88
C ARG A 5 -3.87 1.13 24.05
N GLU A 6 -4.53 2.07 23.39
CA GLU A 6 -5.99 2.15 23.40
C GLU A 6 -6.62 0.92 22.73
N LEU A 7 -6.06 0.46 21.60
CA LEU A 7 -6.59 -0.67 20.84
C LEU A 7 -6.21 -2.04 21.44
N PHE A 8 -5.01 -2.16 21.99
CA PHE A 8 -4.40 -3.46 22.34
C PHE A 8 -3.72 -3.49 23.71
N ALA A 9 -3.91 -2.48 24.55
CA ALA A 9 -3.20 -2.34 25.83
C ALA A 9 -1.67 -2.46 25.65
N ASP A 10 -1.00 -3.21 26.51
CA ASP A 10 0.47 -3.34 26.47
C ASP A 10 0.96 -4.30 25.36
N ASP A 11 0.05 -5.01 24.68
CA ASP A 11 0.37 -5.92 23.57
C ASP A 11 0.41 -5.22 22.20
N GLY A 12 0.19 -3.90 22.15
CA GLY A 12 0.12 -3.12 20.92
C GLY A 12 1.42 -2.40 20.55
N GLN A 13 1.79 -2.45 19.28
CA GLN A 13 2.84 -1.61 18.71
C GLN A 13 2.34 -0.80 17.51
N VAL A 14 3.00 0.34 17.27
CA VAL A 14 2.74 1.21 16.12
C VAL A 14 4.04 1.59 15.45
N LEU A 15 4.07 1.48 14.12
CA LEU A 15 5.07 2.06 13.25
C LEU A 15 4.43 3.21 12.48
N SER A 16 4.92 4.43 12.70
CA SER A 16 4.40 5.64 12.06
C SER A 16 5.34 6.13 10.97
N GLY A 17 4.83 6.23 9.75
CA GLY A 17 5.44 7.00 8.66
C GLY A 17 4.75 8.35 8.50
N VAL A 18 5.01 9.03 7.37
CA VAL A 18 4.40 10.33 7.07
C VAL A 18 2.93 10.17 6.67
N ASP A 19 2.68 9.43 5.57
CA ASP A 19 1.32 9.21 5.05
C ASP A 19 0.79 7.78 5.27
N ALA A 20 1.63 6.87 5.77
CA ALA A 20 1.29 5.48 6.02
C ALA A 20 1.72 5.07 7.43
N SER A 21 1.00 4.12 8.04
CA SER A 21 1.29 3.63 9.38
C SER A 21 0.80 2.19 9.54
N ILE A 22 1.48 1.41 10.37
CA ILE A 22 1.07 0.06 10.75
C ILE A 22 0.81 0.05 12.26
N VAL A 23 -0.32 -0.51 12.65
CA VAL A 23 -0.64 -0.82 14.05
C VAL A 23 -0.99 -2.30 14.14
N ALA A 24 -0.41 -3.00 15.11
CA ALA A 24 -0.60 -4.43 15.28
C ALA A 24 -0.60 -4.81 16.76
N ARG A 25 -1.30 -5.91 17.08
CA ARG A 25 -1.17 -6.62 18.35
C ARG A 25 -0.03 -7.63 18.21
N GLY A 26 1.08 -7.38 18.89
CA GLY A 26 2.33 -8.10 18.74
C GLY A 26 3.53 -7.16 18.59
N THR A 27 4.58 -7.64 17.94
CA THR A 27 5.80 -6.85 17.71
C THR A 27 5.93 -6.41 16.25
N ILE A 28 6.49 -5.22 16.06
CA ILE A 28 6.73 -4.61 14.75
C ILE A 28 8.22 -4.27 14.64
N ALA A 29 8.90 -4.90 13.69
CA ALA A 29 10.28 -4.59 13.31
C ALA A 29 10.28 -3.88 11.96
N ALA A 30 10.54 -2.57 11.96
CA ALA A 30 10.57 -1.76 10.74
C ALA A 30 11.70 -2.21 9.80
N LEU A 31 11.39 -2.23 8.51
CA LEU A 31 12.37 -2.45 7.45
C LEU A 31 12.75 -1.10 6.80
N PRO A 32 14.03 -0.89 6.45
CA PRO A 32 14.47 0.35 5.85
C PRO A 32 13.85 0.52 4.46
N LEU A 33 13.46 1.75 4.14
CA LEU A 33 12.98 2.15 2.82
C LEU A 33 13.94 3.18 2.21
N PRO A 34 14.09 3.25 0.88
CA PRO A 34 14.78 4.34 0.21
C PRO A 34 14.10 5.69 0.50
N ASP A 35 14.88 6.76 0.67
CA ASP A 35 14.38 8.11 0.95
C ASP A 35 13.32 8.60 -0.05
N SER A 36 13.37 8.10 -1.30
CA SER A 36 12.39 8.42 -2.34
C SER A 36 10.97 7.94 -2.07
N VAL A 37 10.77 7.03 -1.11
CA VAL A 37 9.46 6.41 -0.81
C VAL A 37 9.10 6.40 0.68
N THR A 38 9.97 6.90 1.58
CA THR A 38 9.69 6.94 3.04
C THR A 38 8.48 7.80 3.41
N SER A 39 8.12 8.79 2.58
CA SER A 39 6.88 9.56 2.74
C SER A 39 5.63 8.78 2.32
N HIS A 40 5.78 7.76 1.47
CA HIS A 40 4.69 7.05 0.79
C HIS A 40 4.37 5.69 1.38
N ALA A 41 5.26 5.11 2.19
CA ALA A 41 5.05 3.78 2.73
C ALA A 41 5.79 3.55 4.05
N VAL A 42 5.35 2.51 4.74
CA VAL A 42 6.12 1.83 5.78
C VAL A 42 6.11 0.33 5.48
N ILE A 43 7.22 -0.34 5.78
CA ILE A 43 7.34 -1.79 5.70
C ILE A 43 7.81 -2.30 7.06
N ALA A 44 7.23 -3.41 7.52
CA ALA A 44 7.69 -4.08 8.72
C ALA A 44 7.54 -5.59 8.64
N ASN A 45 8.41 -6.29 9.39
CA ASN A 45 8.11 -7.63 9.87
C ASN A 45 7.21 -7.50 11.09
N VAL A 46 6.03 -8.13 11.04
CA VAL A 46 5.07 -8.17 12.12
C VAL A 46 5.00 -9.59 12.66
N GLN A 47 5.21 -9.74 13.96
CA GLN A 47 4.99 -10.99 14.67
C GLN A 47 3.80 -10.82 15.61
N LEU A 48 2.73 -11.57 15.35
CA LEU A 48 1.52 -11.58 16.17
C LEU A 48 1.76 -12.33 17.49
N THR A 49 0.84 -12.15 18.45
CA THR A 49 0.93 -12.77 19.78
C THR A 49 0.85 -14.30 19.76
N ASP A 50 0.34 -14.90 18.68
CA ASP A 50 0.31 -16.36 18.47
C ASP A 50 1.59 -16.91 17.81
N GLY A 51 2.57 -16.05 17.54
CA GLY A 51 3.84 -16.39 16.89
C GLY A 51 3.79 -16.33 15.36
N THR A 52 2.66 -15.99 14.75
CA THR A 52 2.56 -15.82 13.30
C THR A 52 3.41 -14.64 12.85
N GLU A 53 4.31 -14.87 11.89
CA GLU A 53 5.16 -13.85 11.28
C GLU A 53 4.72 -13.52 9.85
N MET A 54 4.74 -12.24 9.51
CA MET A 54 4.44 -11.76 8.15
C MET A 54 5.12 -10.43 7.86
N ASN A 55 5.36 -10.17 6.57
CA ASN A 55 5.73 -8.85 6.10
C ASN A 55 4.46 -8.04 5.87
N VAL A 56 4.42 -6.80 6.35
CA VAL A 56 3.30 -5.89 6.15
C VAL A 56 3.83 -4.61 5.51
N VAL A 57 3.21 -4.23 4.40
CA VAL A 57 3.45 -2.96 3.71
C VAL A 57 2.17 -2.13 3.83
N SER A 58 2.28 -0.95 4.42
CA SER A 58 1.24 0.08 4.35
C SER A 58 1.71 1.19 3.43
N LEU A 59 0.88 1.60 2.48
CA LEU A 59 1.27 2.59 1.48
C LEU A 59 0.18 3.62 1.13
N ARG A 60 0.64 4.75 0.62
CA ARG A 60 -0.12 5.77 -0.10
C ARG A 60 0.74 6.28 -1.26
N LEU A 61 0.51 5.73 -2.45
CA LEU A 61 1.24 6.14 -3.66
C LEU A 61 0.85 7.56 -4.09
N GLU A 62 1.63 8.13 -5.01
CA GLU A 62 1.35 9.46 -5.56
C GLU A 62 -0.12 9.59 -6.02
N ALA A 63 -0.77 10.68 -5.61
CA ALA A 63 -2.16 10.95 -5.93
C ALA A 63 -2.39 11.01 -7.45
N PRO A 64 -3.58 10.61 -7.94
CA PRO A 64 -3.89 10.67 -9.35
C PRO A 64 -4.04 12.13 -9.79
N LEU A 65 -3.62 12.41 -11.02
CA LEU A 65 -3.91 13.68 -11.65
C LEU A 65 -5.39 13.73 -12.05
N VAL A 66 -6.10 14.74 -11.55
CA VAL A 66 -7.49 14.99 -11.93
C VAL A 66 -7.50 16.07 -13.02
N ARG A 67 -7.76 15.63 -14.25
CA ARG A 67 -7.84 16.46 -15.46
C ARG A 67 -9.16 16.14 -16.16
N ILE A 68 -9.87 17.17 -16.63
CA ILE A 68 -11.14 17.02 -17.38
C ILE A 68 -10.99 17.30 -18.88
N ASP A 69 -9.87 17.88 -19.27
CA ASP A 69 -9.54 18.24 -20.64
C ASP A 69 -8.87 17.08 -21.39
N LEU A 70 -9.57 15.94 -21.45
CA LEU A 70 -9.12 14.69 -22.05
C LEU A 70 -8.81 14.80 -23.56
N TRP A 71 -9.22 15.89 -24.22
CA TRP A 71 -8.85 16.19 -25.61
C TRP A 71 -7.41 16.72 -25.76
N SER A 72 -6.79 17.16 -24.66
CA SER A 72 -5.43 17.70 -24.68
C SER A 72 -4.39 16.58 -24.73
N PRO A 73 -3.47 16.57 -25.70
CA PRO A 73 -2.34 15.64 -25.69
C PRO A 73 -1.46 15.75 -24.43
N GLU A 74 -1.42 16.93 -23.82
CA GLU A 74 -0.70 17.15 -22.57
C GLU A 74 -1.32 16.41 -21.39
N CYS A 75 -2.66 16.34 -21.33
CA CYS A 75 -3.37 15.54 -20.33
C CYS A 75 -2.84 14.10 -20.34
N TRP A 76 -2.75 13.49 -21.51
CA TRP A 76 -2.26 12.11 -21.65
C TRP A 76 -0.78 11.95 -21.29
N ARG A 77 0.06 12.92 -21.64
CA ARG A 77 1.49 12.90 -21.25
C ARG A 77 1.65 12.95 -19.74
N GLU A 78 0.92 13.83 -19.06
CA GLU A 78 1.00 13.96 -17.61
C GLU A 78 0.44 12.73 -16.89
N GLN A 79 -0.70 12.20 -17.33
CA GLN A 79 -1.27 10.96 -16.80
C GLN A 79 -0.28 9.79 -16.94
N THR A 80 0.39 9.69 -18.09
CA THR A 80 1.43 8.69 -18.32
C THR A 80 2.61 8.88 -17.35
N ALA A 81 3.08 10.11 -17.18
CA ALA A 81 4.16 10.41 -16.24
C ALA A 81 3.79 10.08 -14.78
N SER A 82 2.57 10.38 -14.34
CA SER A 82 2.05 10.01 -13.01
C SER A 82 2.01 8.48 -12.81
N ARG A 83 1.56 7.73 -13.82
CA ARG A 83 1.58 6.25 -13.78
C ARG A 83 3.00 5.70 -13.67
N VAL A 84 3.96 6.26 -14.42
CA VAL A 84 5.37 5.87 -14.34
C VAL A 84 5.96 6.15 -12.96
N ARG A 85 5.64 7.30 -12.35
CA ARG A 85 6.12 7.63 -10.99
C ARG A 85 5.55 6.66 -9.94
N ARG A 86 4.25 6.37 -9.97
CA ARG A 86 3.64 5.36 -9.08
C ARG A 86 4.27 3.98 -9.25
N ARG A 87 4.56 3.56 -10.49
CA ARG A 87 5.24 2.29 -10.75
C ARG A 87 6.62 2.24 -10.11
N ARG A 88 7.41 3.31 -10.27
CA ARG A 88 8.74 3.41 -9.63
C ARG A 88 8.66 3.41 -8.10
N GLN A 89 7.64 4.03 -7.52
CA GLN A 89 7.41 3.97 -6.08
C GLN A 89 7.15 2.54 -5.63
N LEU A 90 6.26 1.82 -6.35
CA LEU A 90 5.94 0.44 -6.05
C LEU A 90 7.17 -0.49 -6.20
N GLU A 91 7.93 -0.33 -7.29
CA GLU A 91 9.19 -1.06 -7.50
C GLU A 91 10.20 -0.83 -6.37
N ALA A 92 10.37 0.43 -5.92
CA ALA A 92 11.27 0.78 -4.83
C ALA A 92 10.82 0.20 -3.48
N ILE A 93 9.51 0.18 -3.22
CA ILE A 93 8.93 -0.42 -2.01
C ILE A 93 9.17 -1.94 -2.00
N PHE A 94 8.86 -2.64 -3.10
CA PHE A 94 9.06 -4.09 -3.17
C PHE A 94 10.52 -4.50 -3.21
N GLY A 95 11.38 -3.69 -3.85
CA GLY A 95 12.83 -3.90 -3.85
C GLY A 95 13.49 -3.75 -2.48
N ALA A 96 12.81 -3.11 -1.52
CA ALA A 96 13.29 -2.97 -0.15
C ALA A 96 12.95 -4.19 0.74
N ILE A 97 12.07 -5.09 0.27
CA ILE A 97 11.74 -6.32 1.01
C ILE A 97 12.92 -7.29 0.92
N PRO A 98 13.53 -7.71 2.05
CA PRO A 98 14.67 -8.59 2.03
C PRO A 98 14.37 -9.94 1.37
N THR A 99 15.32 -10.49 0.62
CA THR A 99 15.20 -11.85 0.06
C THR A 99 15.10 -12.92 1.14
N SER A 100 15.61 -12.65 2.35
CA SER A 100 15.42 -13.52 3.52
C SER A 100 13.95 -13.65 3.96
N SER A 101 13.09 -12.72 3.54
CA SER A 101 11.64 -12.79 3.73
C SER A 101 10.94 -13.67 2.69
N ALA A 102 11.67 -14.28 1.74
CA ALA A 102 11.08 -15.15 0.74
C ALA A 102 10.36 -16.34 1.39
N GLY A 103 9.07 -16.50 1.06
CA GLY A 103 8.21 -17.55 1.61
C GLY A 103 7.45 -17.16 2.87
N ALA A 104 7.77 -16.03 3.52
CA ALA A 104 6.92 -15.47 4.56
C ALA A 104 5.64 -14.86 3.93
N PRO A 105 4.48 -14.94 4.61
CA PRO A 105 3.28 -14.22 4.18
C PRO A 105 3.57 -12.73 4.01
N LEU A 106 3.01 -12.13 2.96
CA LEU A 106 3.13 -10.73 2.64
C LEU A 106 1.73 -10.12 2.50
N ILE A 107 1.47 -9.08 3.28
CA ILE A 107 0.27 -8.23 3.14
C ILE A 107 0.72 -6.87 2.65
N VAL A 108 0.09 -6.38 1.58
CA VAL A 108 0.36 -5.05 1.03
C VAL A 108 -0.96 -4.32 0.93
N GLY A 109 -1.12 -3.20 1.63
CA GLY A 109 -2.40 -2.51 1.65
C GLY A 109 -2.29 -1.00 1.78
N GLY A 110 -3.34 -0.32 1.34
CA GLY A 110 -3.47 1.12 1.47
C GLY A 110 -4.00 1.75 0.19
N ASP A 111 -3.62 3.00 -0.03
CA ASP A 111 -4.08 3.80 -1.17
C ASP A 111 -3.07 3.72 -2.33
N PHE A 112 -3.36 2.86 -3.30
CA PHE A 112 -2.53 2.71 -4.49
C PHE A 112 -2.74 3.85 -5.48
N ASN A 113 -3.80 4.65 -5.31
CA ASN A 113 -4.22 5.67 -6.26
C ASN A 113 -4.40 5.14 -7.71
N ALA A 114 -4.51 3.81 -7.86
CA ALA A 114 -4.58 3.08 -9.11
C ALA A 114 -5.69 2.02 -9.01
N PRO A 115 -6.49 1.82 -10.07
CA PRO A 115 -7.50 0.78 -10.09
C PRO A 115 -6.91 -0.62 -10.23
N PRO A 116 -7.63 -1.67 -9.78
CA PRO A 116 -7.26 -3.05 -10.06
C PRO A 116 -7.01 -3.27 -11.55
N GLY A 117 -5.97 -4.04 -11.88
CA GLY A 117 -5.57 -4.29 -13.26
C GLY A 117 -4.83 -3.14 -13.95
N ASP A 118 -4.53 -2.04 -13.24
CA ASP A 118 -3.63 -1.01 -13.75
C ASP A 118 -2.22 -1.57 -13.97
N ALA A 119 -1.57 -1.17 -15.06
CA ALA A 119 -0.23 -1.63 -15.42
C ALA A 119 0.84 -1.26 -14.37
N VAL A 120 0.53 -0.44 -13.37
CA VAL A 120 1.39 -0.24 -12.19
C VAL A 120 1.70 -1.55 -11.46
N PHE A 121 0.79 -2.54 -11.51
CA PHE A 121 0.91 -3.82 -10.79
C PHE A 121 1.68 -4.89 -11.57
N GLU A 122 1.88 -4.72 -12.87
CA GLU A 122 2.58 -5.71 -13.72
C GLU A 122 4.02 -5.99 -13.29
N THR A 123 4.64 -5.04 -12.57
CA THR A 123 6.04 -5.13 -12.13
C THR A 123 6.21 -5.79 -10.77
N LEU A 124 5.12 -6.21 -10.13
CA LEU A 124 5.20 -6.95 -8.87
C LEU A 124 5.79 -8.33 -9.11
N ALA A 125 6.99 -8.56 -8.56
CA ALA A 125 7.73 -9.80 -8.71
C ALA A 125 7.07 -11.00 -8.01
N THR A 126 6.19 -10.73 -7.04
CA THR A 126 5.45 -11.74 -6.28
C THR A 126 3.99 -11.73 -6.72
N PRO A 127 3.40 -12.89 -7.06
CA PRO A 127 1.97 -12.96 -7.32
C PRO A 127 1.21 -12.56 -6.04
N LEU A 128 0.62 -11.37 -6.05
CA LEU A 128 -0.33 -10.96 -5.03
C LEU A 128 -1.74 -11.32 -5.47
N HIS A 129 -2.55 -11.71 -4.51
CA HIS A 129 -3.97 -11.95 -4.70
C HIS A 129 -4.74 -10.71 -4.23
N ASP A 130 -5.53 -10.11 -5.11
CA ASP A 130 -6.43 -9.01 -4.75
C ASP A 130 -7.51 -9.53 -3.80
N ALA A 131 -7.48 -9.11 -2.53
CA ALA A 131 -8.34 -9.66 -1.49
C ALA A 131 -9.84 -9.45 -1.76
N PHE A 132 -10.21 -8.36 -2.44
CA PHE A 132 -11.61 -8.11 -2.76
C PHE A 132 -12.05 -8.82 -4.05
N ALA A 133 -11.12 -9.16 -4.96
CA ALA A 133 -11.44 -10.10 -6.04
C ALA A 133 -11.72 -11.52 -5.50
N GLU A 134 -10.98 -11.96 -4.48
CA GLU A 134 -11.09 -13.29 -3.89
C GLU A 134 -12.32 -13.44 -2.96
N ALA A 135 -12.58 -12.44 -2.12
CA ALA A 135 -13.58 -12.54 -1.05
C ALA A 135 -14.44 -11.28 -0.84
N GLY A 136 -14.32 -10.29 -1.73
CA GLY A 136 -15.04 -9.03 -1.63
C GLY A 136 -16.55 -9.18 -1.77
N ARG A 137 -17.30 -8.25 -1.17
CA ARG A 137 -18.76 -8.17 -1.27
C ARG A 137 -19.19 -6.74 -1.54
N GLY A 138 -20.25 -6.59 -2.32
CA GLY A 138 -20.81 -5.28 -2.66
C GLY A 138 -20.01 -4.55 -3.74
N TRP A 139 -19.99 -3.22 -3.66
CA TRP A 139 -19.53 -2.35 -4.75
C TRP A 139 -18.00 -2.19 -4.86
N GLY A 140 -17.28 -2.19 -3.73
CA GLY A 140 -15.81 -2.21 -3.69
C GLY A 140 -15.08 -0.91 -4.06
N ASN A 141 -15.72 0.05 -4.73
CA ASN A 141 -15.07 1.33 -5.05
C ASN A 141 -14.86 2.20 -3.79
N THR A 142 -13.75 2.94 -3.77
CA THR A 142 -13.23 3.63 -2.58
C THR A 142 -12.90 5.12 -2.81
N ILE A 143 -13.12 5.67 -4.02
CA ILE A 143 -13.06 7.11 -4.30
C ILE A 143 -14.21 7.53 -5.23
N ILE A 144 -14.92 8.65 -5.04
CA ILE A 144 -15.00 9.64 -3.94
C ILE A 144 -16.08 9.25 -2.92
N ASN A 145 -16.02 9.74 -1.66
CA ASN A 145 -16.98 9.34 -0.60
C ASN A 145 -18.47 9.52 -0.98
N ALA A 146 -18.81 10.60 -1.69
CA ALA A 146 -20.18 10.90 -2.09
C ALA A 146 -20.68 10.07 -3.29
N ALA A 147 -19.77 9.55 -4.09
CA ALA A 147 -20.05 8.76 -5.29
C ALA A 147 -18.84 7.85 -5.56
N PRO A 148 -18.74 6.69 -4.90
CA PRO A 148 -17.59 5.81 -5.06
C PRO A 148 -17.64 5.24 -6.49
N PHE A 149 -16.74 5.68 -7.37
CA PHE A 149 -16.74 5.29 -8.79
C PHE A 149 -15.50 4.50 -9.18
N LEU A 150 -14.43 4.51 -8.36
CA LEU A 150 -13.21 3.77 -8.60
C LEU A 150 -12.68 3.14 -7.32
N ARG A 151 -12.15 1.91 -7.39
CA ARG A 151 -11.43 1.27 -6.29
C ARG A 151 -9.96 1.62 -6.39
N ILE A 152 -9.45 2.41 -5.45
CA ILE A 152 -8.02 2.80 -5.40
C ILE A 152 -7.32 2.33 -4.13
N ASN A 153 -8.10 2.10 -3.07
CA ASN A 153 -7.66 1.41 -1.87
C ASN A 153 -7.78 -0.10 -2.08
N GLN A 154 -6.71 -0.83 -1.79
CA GLN A 154 -6.61 -2.28 -2.02
C GLN A 154 -5.81 -2.95 -0.90
N ILE A 155 -6.00 -4.26 -0.75
CA ILE A 155 -5.21 -5.20 0.06
C ILE A 155 -4.99 -6.44 -0.80
#